data_AF-A0A9E2P1S9-F1
#
_entry.id   AF-A0A9E2P1S9-F1
#
_cell.length_a   1.000
_cell.length_b   1.000
_cell.length_c   1.000
_cell.angle_alpha   90.00
_cell.angle_beta   90.00
_cell.angle_gamma   90.00
#
_symmetry.space_group_name_H-M   'P 1'
#
loop_
_entity.id
_entity.type
_entity.pdbx_description
1 polymer ?
#
loop_
_entity_poly.entity_id
_entity_poly.type
_entity_poly.pdbx_seq_one_letter_code
_entity_poly.pdbx_strand_id
1 'polypeptide(L)'
;MFLKKIHTFIFILATALVSSCSNDSDGSGSSQNSNRNPQVIQNAGNLEIPRIDDNAGKIISHYASGILNYTVDWHADKKHSRWVAFTFTAENSKQNWNRNNWNNTEWKGDPFQPDPALSAGERTELSDFKGSGYDRGHLCASADRLNSKDCNEQTFYLSNMSPQIGRF
;
A
#
# COMPACT_ATOMS: atom_id res chain seq x y z
N MET A 1 81.04 1.82 -24.13
CA MET A 1 80.85 1.38 -22.74
C MET A 1 79.36 1.45 -22.43
N PHE A 2 78.77 0.29 -22.16
CA PHE A 2 77.34 0.04 -21.93
C PHE A 2 76.80 0.72 -20.67
N LEU A 3 75.53 1.14 -20.66
CA LEU A 3 74.57 1.04 -19.52
C LEU A 3 73.16 1.45 -20.03
N LYS A 4 72.25 0.51 -20.31
CA LYS A 4 71.29 -0.22 -19.45
C LYS A 4 69.88 0.42 -19.47
N LYS A 5 68.91 -0.39 -19.92
CA LYS A 5 67.45 -0.16 -19.99
C LYS A 5 66.84 0.02 -18.58
N ILE A 6 65.85 0.90 -18.43
CA ILE A 6 64.82 0.78 -17.36
C ILE A 6 63.45 1.12 -17.99
N HIS A 7 62.53 0.17 -17.93
CA HIS A 7 61.13 0.30 -18.31
C HIS A 7 60.34 0.79 -17.10
N THR A 8 59.51 1.81 -17.26
CA THR A 8 58.51 2.19 -16.25
C THR A 8 57.14 2.17 -16.90
N PHE A 9 56.43 1.06 -16.72
CA PHE A 9 54.99 0.97 -16.97
C PHE A 9 54.28 1.74 -15.86
N ILE A 10 53.64 2.85 -16.21
CA ILE A 10 52.76 3.61 -15.30
C ILE A 10 51.33 3.11 -15.58
N PHE A 11 50.80 2.34 -14.63
CA PHE A 11 49.40 1.91 -14.62
C PHE A 11 48.57 3.06 -14.02
N ILE A 12 47.89 3.84 -14.86
CA ILE A 12 46.97 4.89 -14.39
C ILE A 12 45.64 4.22 -14.05
N LEU A 13 45.45 3.91 -12.76
CA LEU A 13 44.17 3.49 -12.22
C LEU A 13 43.30 4.74 -12.05
N ALA A 14 42.39 4.98 -13.02
CA ALA A 14 41.40 6.05 -12.92
C ALA A 14 40.33 5.65 -11.89
N THR A 15 40.46 6.18 -10.67
CA THR A 15 39.39 6.14 -9.67
C THR A 15 38.29 7.13 -10.06
N ALA A 16 37.16 6.61 -10.54
CA ALA A 16 35.95 7.40 -10.69
C ALA A 16 35.43 7.79 -9.29
N LEU A 17 35.65 9.04 -8.88
CA LEU A 17 35.01 9.61 -7.71
C LEU A 17 33.52 9.79 -8.03
N VAL A 18 32.68 8.92 -7.46
CA VAL A 18 31.25 9.17 -7.38
C VAL A 18 31.02 10.30 -6.37
N SER A 19 30.95 11.55 -6.84
CA SER A 19 30.46 12.66 -6.03
C SER A 19 28.96 12.47 -5.80
N SER A 20 28.61 11.91 -4.64
CA SER A 20 27.27 12.04 -4.07
C SER A 20 27.12 13.46 -3.52
N CYS A 21 26.26 14.27 -4.12
CA CYS A 21 25.90 15.57 -3.55
C CYS A 21 24.88 15.36 -2.43
N SER A 22 25.34 15.08 -1.20
CA SER A 22 24.53 15.40 -0.01
C SER A 22 24.75 16.87 0.27
N ASN A 23 23.80 17.70 -0.13
CA ASN A 23 23.83 19.12 0.16
C ASN A 23 23.25 19.29 1.57
N ASP A 24 24.07 18.99 2.59
CA ASP A 24 23.72 19.21 3.98
C ASP A 24 23.94 20.71 4.26
N SER A 25 22.94 21.52 3.90
CA SER A 25 22.88 22.90 4.34
C SER A 25 22.60 22.91 5.84
N ASP A 26 23.60 23.27 6.63
CA ASP A 26 23.51 23.61 8.06
C ASP A 26 22.62 24.84 8.26
N GLY A 27 21.31 24.65 8.08
CA GLY A 27 20.28 25.57 8.52
C GLY A 27 19.88 25.22 9.94
N SER A 28 19.74 26.24 10.79
CA SER A 28 19.09 26.16 12.11
C SER A 28 17.78 25.37 12.00
N GLY A 29 17.85 24.07 12.26
CA GLY A 29 16.86 23.11 11.83
C GLY A 29 15.73 23.01 12.83
N SER A 30 14.55 23.50 12.45
CA SER A 30 13.29 22.99 12.99
C SER A 30 13.37 21.45 13.05
N SER A 31 13.22 20.84 14.23
CA SER A 31 13.30 19.37 14.42
C SER A 31 12.10 18.62 13.81
N GLN A 32 11.46 19.19 12.79
CA GLN A 32 10.29 18.65 12.13
C GLN A 32 10.75 17.86 10.91
N ASN A 33 10.57 16.55 10.95
CA ASN A 33 10.73 15.69 9.79
C ASN A 33 9.80 16.17 8.66
N SER A 34 10.36 16.66 7.56
CA SER A 34 9.59 17.20 6.41
C SER A 34 8.74 16.14 5.70
N ASN A 35 9.08 14.85 5.86
CA ASN A 35 8.31 13.72 5.36
C ASN A 35 7.18 13.29 6.31
N ARG A 36 7.04 13.92 7.48
CA ARG A 36 5.96 13.61 8.43
C ARG A 36 4.62 14.11 7.90
N ASN A 37 3.56 13.34 8.15
CA ASN A 37 2.21 13.78 7.88
C ASN A 37 1.77 14.94 8.79
N PRO A 38 1.18 16.02 8.23
CA PRO A 38 0.77 17.19 9.00
C PRO A 38 -0.45 16.90 9.89
N GLN A 39 -1.28 15.92 9.49
CA GLN A 39 -2.44 15.46 10.24
C GLN A 39 -2.25 13.98 10.62
N VAL A 40 -2.53 13.64 11.88
CA VAL A 40 -2.66 12.25 12.28
C VAL A 40 -4.00 11.77 11.77
N ILE A 41 -4.01 10.94 10.73
CA ILE A 41 -5.20 10.18 10.40
C ILE A 41 -5.47 9.27 11.60
N GLN A 42 -6.65 9.41 12.20
CA GLN A 42 -7.05 8.61 13.34
C GLN A 42 -6.79 7.13 13.02
N ASN A 43 -5.98 6.50 13.89
CA ASN A 43 -5.43 5.15 13.80
C ASN A 43 -4.61 4.76 12.54
N ALA A 44 -4.36 5.63 11.56
CA ALA A 44 -3.36 5.39 10.51
C ALA A 44 -2.01 6.09 10.77
N GLY A 45 -1.89 6.85 11.87
CA GLY A 45 -0.65 7.53 12.27
C GLY A 45 0.58 6.62 12.46
N ASN A 46 0.38 5.31 12.62
CA ASN A 46 1.45 4.31 12.80
C ASN A 46 1.63 3.38 11.59
N LEU A 47 0.97 3.65 10.47
CA LEU A 47 1.06 2.81 9.27
C LEU A 47 2.24 3.18 8.36
N GLU A 48 3.09 4.14 8.77
CA GLU A 48 4.19 4.68 7.97
C GLU A 48 3.76 5.03 6.53
N ILE A 49 2.53 5.55 6.40
CA ILE A 49 1.92 5.88 5.11
C ILE A 49 2.68 7.01 4.40
N PRO A 50 2.59 7.08 3.06
CA PRO A 50 3.11 8.21 2.31
C PRO A 50 2.63 9.55 2.87
N ARG A 51 3.44 10.59 2.66
CA ARG A 51 3.06 11.95 3.02
C ARG A 51 1.80 12.35 2.23
N ILE A 52 0.79 12.76 2.96
CA ILE A 52 -0.48 13.31 2.49
C ILE A 52 -0.21 14.78 2.17
N ASP A 53 -0.40 15.11 0.91
CA ASP A 53 -0.29 16.45 0.36
C ASP A 53 -1.55 16.77 -0.45
N ASP A 54 -1.53 17.88 -1.18
CA ASP A 54 -2.67 18.32 -1.99
C ASP A 54 -2.97 17.38 -3.17
N ASN A 55 -2.07 16.43 -3.47
CA ASN A 55 -2.30 15.40 -4.48
C ASN A 55 -3.01 14.18 -3.91
N ALA A 56 -3.07 13.99 -2.58
CA ALA A 56 -3.72 12.87 -1.93
C ALA A 56 -5.20 12.73 -2.35
N GLY A 57 -5.68 11.50 -2.40
CA GLY A 57 -7.04 11.19 -2.81
C GLY A 57 -7.97 11.18 -1.61
N LYS A 58 -8.98 10.33 -1.65
CA LYS A 58 -9.85 10.12 -0.49
C LYS A 58 -9.20 9.12 0.44
N ILE A 59 -8.72 9.57 1.59
CA ILE A 59 -8.18 8.65 2.58
C ILE A 59 -9.31 8.02 3.38
N ILE A 60 -9.40 6.70 3.34
CA ILE A 60 -10.46 5.93 3.97
C ILE A 60 -9.82 4.86 4.85
N SER A 61 -10.21 4.82 6.13
CA SER A 61 -9.77 3.80 7.07
C SER A 61 -10.97 2.93 7.44
N HIS A 62 -10.83 1.62 7.23
CA HIS A 62 -11.86 0.64 7.60
C HIS A 62 -11.58 0.07 8.98
N TYR A 63 -12.64 0.01 9.79
CA TYR A 63 -12.60 -0.50 11.15
C TYR A 63 -13.66 -1.55 11.36
N ALA A 64 -13.33 -2.58 12.13
CA ALA A 64 -14.30 -3.52 12.65
C ALA A 64 -14.05 -3.73 14.13
N SER A 65 -15.09 -3.57 14.94
CA SER A 65 -15.03 -3.64 16.41
C SER A 65 -13.91 -2.77 17.03
N GLY A 66 -13.68 -1.58 16.47
CA GLY A 66 -12.64 -0.65 16.94
C GLY A 66 -11.21 -0.99 16.53
N ILE A 67 -10.99 -2.08 15.81
CA ILE A 67 -9.67 -2.48 15.29
C ILE A 67 -9.51 -1.90 13.88
N LEU A 68 -8.39 -1.22 13.63
CA LEU A 68 -8.03 -0.79 12.27
C LEU A 68 -7.73 -2.03 11.41
N ASN A 69 -8.40 -2.13 10.28
CA ASN A 69 -8.24 -3.24 9.35
C ASN A 69 -7.21 -2.91 8.26
N TYR A 70 -7.51 -1.86 7.48
CA TYR A 70 -6.60 -1.24 6.52
C TYR A 70 -7.05 0.20 6.24
N THR A 71 -6.13 0.99 5.68
CA THR A 71 -6.39 2.32 5.15
C THR A 71 -6.04 2.36 3.67
N VAL A 72 -6.82 3.09 2.89
CA VAL A 72 -6.64 3.25 1.45
C VAL A 72 -6.59 4.73 1.09
N ASP A 73 -5.70 5.10 0.16
CA ASP A 73 -5.79 6.35 -0.59
C ASP A 73 -6.47 6.09 -1.92
N TRP A 74 -7.71 6.57 -2.05
CA TRP A 74 -8.56 6.32 -3.20
C TRP A 74 -8.48 7.43 -4.25
N HIS A 75 -8.17 7.06 -5.49
CA HIS A 75 -8.26 7.96 -6.64
C HIS A 75 -9.61 7.81 -7.35
N ALA A 76 -10.55 8.72 -7.09
CA ALA A 76 -11.91 8.65 -7.62
C ALA A 76 -11.97 8.57 -9.17
N ASP A 77 -11.22 9.41 -9.87
CA ASP A 77 -11.22 9.42 -11.35
C ASP A 77 -10.69 8.13 -11.98
N LYS A 78 -9.76 7.46 -11.30
CA LYS A 78 -9.19 6.18 -11.76
C LYS A 78 -9.95 4.98 -11.22
N LYS A 79 -10.86 5.21 -10.27
CA LYS A 79 -11.55 4.17 -9.50
C LYS A 79 -10.57 3.09 -9.02
N HIS A 80 -9.46 3.54 -8.45
CA HIS A 80 -8.39 2.65 -8.02
C HIS A 80 -7.61 3.23 -6.84
N SER A 81 -7.05 2.36 -6.02
CA SER A 81 -6.26 2.72 -4.87
C SER A 81 -4.82 3.05 -5.27
N ARG A 82 -4.29 4.16 -4.77
CA ARG A 82 -2.89 4.53 -4.98
C ARG A 82 -1.98 3.74 -4.07
N TRP A 83 -2.44 3.54 -2.84
CA TRP A 83 -1.83 2.65 -1.86
C TRP A 83 -2.91 2.11 -0.93
N VAL A 84 -2.63 0.92 -0.39
CA VAL A 84 -3.35 0.32 0.73
C VAL A 84 -2.31 0.03 1.81
N ALA A 85 -2.58 0.47 3.04
CA ALA A 85 -1.68 0.34 4.17
C ALA A 85 -2.37 -0.37 5.33
N PHE A 86 -1.65 -1.27 5.97
CA PHE A 86 -2.11 -2.03 7.11
C PHE A 86 -0.94 -2.60 7.90
N THR A 87 -1.19 -3.00 9.14
CA THR A 87 -0.21 -3.64 10.02
C THR A 87 -0.52 -5.11 10.21
N PHE A 88 0.47 -5.88 10.66
CA PHE A 88 0.25 -7.19 11.29
C PHE A 88 0.37 -7.02 12.80
N THR A 89 -0.65 -7.44 13.52
CA THR A 89 -0.74 -7.42 14.98
C THR A 89 -1.23 -8.78 15.47
N ALA A 90 -1.06 -9.06 16.76
CA ALA A 90 -1.62 -10.26 17.36
C ALA A 90 -3.16 -10.29 17.23
N GLU A 91 -3.81 -9.13 17.17
CA GLU A 91 -5.26 -9.03 17.09
C GLU A 91 -5.79 -9.35 15.68
N ASN A 92 -5.23 -8.71 14.65
CA ASN A 92 -5.71 -8.91 13.28
C ASN A 92 -5.29 -10.25 12.67
N SER A 93 -4.26 -10.90 13.21
CA SER A 93 -3.78 -12.22 12.75
C SER A 93 -4.59 -13.41 13.30
N LYS A 94 -5.57 -13.17 14.20
CA LYS A 94 -6.42 -14.24 14.75
C LYS A 94 -7.22 -14.94 13.64
N GLN A 95 -7.60 -16.18 13.89
CA GLN A 95 -8.26 -17.07 12.92
C GLN A 95 -9.64 -17.50 13.45
N ASN A 96 -10.54 -16.54 13.68
CA ASN A 96 -11.87 -16.75 14.27
C ASN A 96 -13.00 -16.82 13.23
N TRP A 97 -12.73 -16.44 11.98
CA TRP A 97 -13.67 -16.51 10.87
C TRP A 97 -13.29 -17.62 9.89
N ASN A 98 -14.28 -18.39 9.45
CA ASN A 98 -14.13 -19.42 8.42
C ASN A 98 -14.83 -18.97 7.13
N ARG A 99 -14.05 -18.77 6.06
CA ARG A 99 -14.54 -18.31 4.76
C ARG A 99 -15.48 -19.29 4.07
N ASN A 100 -15.53 -20.55 4.49
CA ASN A 100 -16.54 -21.49 3.99
C ASN A 100 -17.97 -21.11 4.42
N ASN A 101 -18.12 -20.18 5.36
CA ASN A 101 -19.42 -19.70 5.85
C ASN A 101 -20.02 -18.56 5.01
N TRP A 102 -19.42 -18.18 3.87
CA TRP A 102 -19.93 -17.07 3.04
C TRP A 102 -21.40 -17.22 2.64
N ASN A 103 -21.86 -18.43 2.35
CA ASN A 103 -23.27 -18.71 2.01
C ASN A 103 -24.25 -18.36 3.13
N ASN A 104 -23.79 -18.36 4.38
CA ASN A 104 -24.59 -18.08 5.57
C ASN A 104 -24.55 -16.61 5.99
N THR A 105 -23.82 -15.77 5.25
CA THR A 105 -23.77 -14.31 5.48
C THR A 105 -24.94 -13.60 4.81
N GLU A 106 -25.00 -12.27 4.97
CA GLU A 106 -25.91 -11.41 4.22
C GLU A 106 -25.57 -11.38 2.72
N TRP A 107 -24.32 -11.70 2.35
CA TRP A 107 -23.80 -11.65 0.98
C TRP A 107 -24.01 -12.94 0.18
N LYS A 108 -24.59 -13.98 0.80
CA LYS A 108 -25.07 -15.21 0.13
C LYS A 108 -24.06 -15.90 -0.80
N GLY A 109 -22.77 -15.81 -0.48
CA GLY A 109 -21.71 -16.57 -1.17
C GLY A 109 -20.78 -15.77 -2.06
N ASP A 110 -21.20 -14.62 -2.62
CA ASP A 110 -20.30 -13.71 -3.35
C ASP A 110 -19.91 -12.52 -2.44
N PRO A 111 -18.69 -12.53 -1.88
CA PRO A 111 -18.32 -11.54 -0.89
C PRO A 111 -17.91 -10.19 -1.48
N PHE A 112 -17.71 -10.08 -2.80
CA PHE A 112 -17.21 -8.83 -3.37
C PHE A 112 -18.30 -7.76 -3.38
N GLN A 113 -18.03 -6.61 -2.77
CA GLN A 113 -18.99 -5.51 -2.65
C GLN A 113 -18.34 -4.17 -3.03
N PRO A 114 -19.08 -3.24 -3.67
CA PRO A 114 -18.64 -1.86 -3.77
C PRO A 114 -18.41 -1.27 -2.37
N ASP A 115 -17.38 -0.45 -2.23
CA ASP A 115 -17.06 0.16 -0.94
C ASP A 115 -18.17 1.14 -0.51
N PRO A 116 -18.81 0.95 0.66
CA PRO A 116 -19.84 1.86 1.16
C PRO A 116 -19.32 3.23 1.60
N ALA A 117 -18.01 3.39 1.85
CA ALA A 117 -17.40 4.66 2.20
C ALA A 117 -17.21 5.60 0.98
N LEU A 118 -17.43 5.09 -0.23
CA LEU A 118 -17.34 5.83 -1.49
C LEU A 118 -18.73 5.99 -2.12
N SER A 119 -18.97 7.16 -2.72
CA SER A 119 -20.22 7.43 -3.42
C SER A 119 -20.31 6.68 -4.74
N ALA A 120 -21.55 6.37 -5.16
CA ALA A 120 -21.80 5.87 -6.51
C ALA A 120 -21.25 6.84 -7.56
N GLY A 121 -20.66 6.30 -8.63
CA GLY A 121 -19.96 7.09 -9.66
C GLY A 121 -18.46 7.30 -9.39
N GLU A 122 -18.06 7.39 -8.12
CA GLU A 122 -16.66 7.58 -7.71
C GLU A 122 -15.96 6.27 -7.30
N ARG A 123 -16.74 5.21 -7.09
CA ARG A 123 -16.26 3.88 -6.70
C ARG A 123 -16.27 2.90 -7.86
N THR A 124 -15.50 1.83 -7.67
CA THR A 124 -15.57 0.65 -8.53
C THR A 124 -16.83 -0.13 -8.23
N GLU A 125 -17.51 -0.56 -9.28
CA GLU A 125 -18.69 -1.39 -9.23
C GLU A 125 -18.37 -2.80 -9.73
N LEU A 126 -19.20 -3.79 -9.39
CA LEU A 126 -19.02 -5.17 -9.88
C LEU A 126 -19.02 -5.27 -11.41
N SER A 127 -19.75 -4.36 -12.07
CA SER A 127 -19.77 -4.25 -13.54
C SER A 127 -18.42 -3.89 -14.14
N ASP A 128 -17.56 -3.17 -13.41
CA ASP A 128 -16.25 -2.76 -13.91
C ASP A 128 -15.29 -3.95 -14.08
N PHE A 129 -15.49 -5.02 -13.30
CA PHE A 129 -14.74 -6.28 -13.43
C PHE A 129 -15.41 -7.28 -14.37
N LYS A 130 -16.75 -7.25 -14.48
CA LYS A 130 -17.52 -8.23 -15.26
C LYS A 130 -17.11 -8.21 -16.73
N GLY A 131 -16.57 -9.32 -17.23
CA GLY A 131 -16.16 -9.44 -18.63
C GLY A 131 -14.87 -8.70 -18.99
N SER A 132 -14.14 -8.15 -18.00
CA SER A 132 -12.87 -7.44 -18.22
C SER A 132 -11.71 -8.36 -18.60
N GLY A 133 -11.81 -9.65 -18.27
CA GLY A 133 -10.70 -10.61 -18.40
C GLY A 133 -9.73 -10.60 -17.22
N TYR A 134 -9.98 -9.79 -16.19
CA TYR A 134 -9.17 -9.71 -14.97
C TYR A 134 -9.91 -10.23 -13.73
N ASP A 135 -9.15 -10.82 -12.82
CA ASP A 135 -9.62 -11.16 -11.48
C ASP A 135 -9.61 -9.95 -10.54
N ARG A 136 -10.32 -10.08 -9.42
CA ARG A 136 -10.37 -9.09 -8.32
C ARG A 136 -9.27 -9.42 -7.30
N GLY A 137 -8.04 -8.98 -7.60
CA GLY A 137 -6.86 -9.25 -6.78
C GLY A 137 -6.83 -8.39 -5.50
N HIS A 138 -6.68 -9.02 -4.34
CA HIS A 138 -6.65 -8.31 -3.05
C HIS A 138 -5.33 -7.55 -2.85
N LEU A 139 -5.40 -6.35 -2.27
CA LEU A 139 -4.22 -5.60 -1.80
C LEU A 139 -3.92 -5.88 -0.32
N CYS A 140 -4.94 -5.80 0.53
CA CYS A 140 -4.96 -6.43 1.85
C CYS A 140 -5.60 -7.82 1.73
N ALA A 141 -4.84 -8.89 1.93
CA ALA A 141 -5.32 -10.24 1.69
C ALA A 141 -6.39 -10.67 2.71
N SER A 142 -7.43 -11.34 2.22
CA SER A 142 -8.49 -11.92 3.06
C SER A 142 -7.95 -12.93 4.09
N ALA A 143 -6.89 -13.68 3.77
CA ALA A 143 -6.30 -14.64 4.71
C ALA A 143 -5.68 -13.98 5.95
N ASP A 144 -5.26 -12.72 5.84
CA ASP A 144 -4.64 -11.97 6.93
C ASP A 144 -5.66 -11.29 7.85
N ARG A 145 -6.97 -11.41 7.56
CA ARG A 145 -8.08 -10.74 8.27
C ARG A 145 -9.17 -11.72 8.64
N LEU A 146 -8.78 -12.84 9.24
CA LEU A 146 -9.70 -13.86 9.72
C LEU A 146 -10.09 -13.67 11.20
N ASN A 147 -9.73 -12.54 11.81
CA ASN A 147 -9.99 -12.25 13.22
C ASN A 147 -11.47 -12.01 13.53
N SER A 148 -12.26 -11.56 12.55
CA SER A 148 -13.72 -11.50 12.62
C SER A 148 -14.33 -11.56 11.21
N LYS A 149 -15.63 -11.86 11.12
CA LYS A 149 -16.39 -11.80 9.86
C LYS A 149 -16.28 -10.42 9.23
N ASP A 150 -16.55 -9.36 10.00
CA ASP A 150 -16.57 -7.98 9.52
C ASP A 150 -15.19 -7.50 9.04
N CYS A 151 -14.11 -7.90 9.72
CA CYS A 151 -12.74 -7.64 9.22
C CYS A 151 -12.51 -8.34 7.87
N ASN A 152 -12.96 -9.58 7.73
CA ASN A 152 -12.81 -10.30 6.48
C ASN A 152 -13.64 -9.68 5.36
N GLU A 153 -14.91 -9.36 5.63
CA GLU A 153 -15.84 -8.69 4.71
C GLU A 153 -15.24 -7.41 4.12
N GLN A 154 -14.63 -6.56 4.95
CA GLN A 154 -13.97 -5.35 4.48
C GLN A 154 -12.83 -5.61 3.49
N THR A 155 -12.14 -6.75 3.57
CA THR A 155 -11.10 -7.08 2.56
C THR A 155 -11.68 -7.35 1.18
N PHE A 156 -12.99 -7.61 1.06
CA PHE A 156 -13.67 -7.83 -0.21
C PHE A 156 -14.28 -6.57 -0.82
N TYR A 157 -14.08 -5.39 -0.21
CA TYR A 157 -14.45 -4.14 -0.84
C TYR A 157 -13.62 -3.90 -2.10
N LEU A 158 -14.27 -3.42 -3.16
CA LEU A 158 -13.59 -3.19 -4.44
C LEU A 158 -12.53 -2.09 -4.38
N SER A 159 -12.53 -1.24 -3.36
CA SER A 159 -11.44 -0.29 -3.07
C SER A 159 -10.13 -0.97 -2.67
N ASN A 160 -10.20 -2.22 -2.19
CA ASN A 160 -9.08 -3.09 -1.86
C ASN A 160 -8.74 -4.07 -3.00
N MET A 161 -9.32 -3.88 -4.19
CA MET A 161 -9.07 -4.75 -5.35
C MET A 161 -8.25 -4.05 -6.43
N SER A 162 -7.37 -4.80 -7.06
CA SER A 162 -6.73 -4.46 -8.33
C SER A 162 -7.07 -5.49 -9.39
N PRO A 163 -7.27 -5.07 -10.66
CA PRO A 163 -7.28 -6.01 -11.78
C PRO A 163 -5.99 -6.84 -11.78
N GLN A 164 -6.14 -8.15 -11.60
CA GLN A 164 -5.01 -9.08 -11.50
C GLN A 164 -5.16 -10.19 -12.55
N ILE A 165 -4.03 -10.62 -13.13
CA ILE A 165 -3.99 -11.79 -13.98
C ILE A 165 -3.84 -13.02 -13.08
N GLY A 166 -4.79 -13.95 -13.12
CA GLY A 166 -4.86 -15.10 -12.20
C GLY A 166 -3.73 -16.13 -12.32
N ARG A 167 -2.80 -15.98 -13.28
CA ARG A 167 -1.60 -16.82 -13.39
C ARG A 167 -0.39 -16.01 -12.94
N PHE A 168 0.03 -16.21 -11.71
CA PHE A 168 1.28 -15.70 -11.14
C PHE A 168 2.14 -16.86 -10.64
#